data_AF-A0A3D1V374-F1
#
_entry.id   AF-A0A3D1V374-F1
#
_cell.length_a   1.000
_cell.length_b   1.000
_cell.length_c   1.000
_cell.angle_alpha   90.00
_cell.angle_beta   90.00
_cell.angle_gamma   90.00
#
_symmetry.space_group_name_H-M   'P 1'
#
loop_
_entity.id
_entity.type
_entity.pdbx_description
1 polymer ?
#
loop_
_entity_poly.entity_id
_entity_poly.type
_entity_poly.pdbx_seq_one_letter_code
_entity_poly.pdbx_strand_id
1 'polypeptide(L)'
;MIRTKILSSLLTLCLTASGLPATEPPMKIMKHNVKIISLSWNTPRADEYARRLPDLEKNCPADGLVIEINGKARIVNGRKFIPGTRTPMGKIAWKYEDFTDVIAALKKVKSKKFTHNFFYTIPCPGDIDWMSDSDWAAITNNYGLAARIAKEVGMKGILLDIEQYGEKFWTPKFKQSGKNFEEICTIARQRGQEWGKAVFSQYPDIVIFALTMFSSHNGYRMVQPFFNGVLDVMPPTAVFTDGHETEGYKANNVIEYDRMLRDKFRHFPKLVEPENRNKYFTQVRLAPAFYLDAIFLGRPASWSKILNLKPGADKLAFFQRNLFAAMRSGEDYIWLYGERACWGEGRVKNFFTRLETTEPGIYQMVENLRCPEKIDVSKLRNLLGAADFKSGLSPWKFWQIEENQKKVAWDKNRKGEKYAENDQKDMKLLGNASVQNGELRIQGTAFSETYQKVKVKPETIYLLRVQFRHDKNSHGACWIGMGYQDKNNIPLTRTDKSDTWWVNRSTNGEWVEMNRLIMIPPDVESASVRLGTGGMRDSDVISFRNVWFCELPPK
;
A
#
# COMPACT_ATOMS: atom_id res chain seq x y z
N MET A 1 -12.07 -4.06 52.95
CA MET A 1 -11.48 -2.71 52.91
C MET A 1 -9.96 -2.88 52.79
N ILE A 2 -9.47 -3.16 51.58
CA ILE A 2 -8.06 -3.49 51.30
C ILE A 2 -7.73 -2.78 49.98
N ARG A 3 -6.90 -1.73 50.04
CA ARG A 3 -6.37 -1.04 48.86
C ARG A 3 -4.85 -1.21 48.85
N THR A 4 -4.41 -2.29 48.22
CA THR A 4 -3.03 -2.52 47.78
C THR A 4 -2.80 -1.69 46.52
N LYS A 5 -1.92 -0.68 46.57
CA LYS A 5 -1.45 0.03 45.37
C LYS A 5 -0.24 -0.71 44.80
N ILE A 6 -0.44 -1.33 43.65
CA ILE A 6 0.60 -1.96 42.84
C ILE A 6 1.42 -0.87 42.16
N LEU A 7 2.71 -0.80 42.47
CA LEU A 7 3.75 -0.15 41.66
C LEU A 7 3.96 -1.00 40.40
N SER A 8 3.84 -0.41 39.22
CA SER A 8 4.32 -0.99 37.96
C SER A 8 5.46 -0.15 37.40
N SER A 9 6.64 -0.76 37.48
CA SER A 9 7.95 -0.36 37.00
C SER A 9 8.00 -0.34 35.47
N LEU A 10 8.48 0.74 34.87
CA LEU A 10 8.92 0.80 33.47
C LEU A 10 10.34 1.38 33.47
N LEU A 11 11.30 0.49 33.74
CA LEU A 11 12.73 0.74 33.61
C LEU A 11 13.09 0.36 32.16
N THR A 12 13.21 1.35 31.27
CA THR A 12 13.72 1.12 29.91
C THR A 12 15.24 1.03 29.99
N LEU A 13 15.73 -0.18 29.84
CA LEU A 13 17.14 -0.56 29.77
C LEU A 13 17.81 0.18 28.59
N CYS A 14 18.66 1.16 28.88
CA CYS A 14 19.62 1.68 27.90
C CYS A 14 20.76 0.67 27.77
N LEU A 15 20.71 -0.16 26.74
CA LEU A 15 21.83 -0.98 26.32
C LEU A 15 22.82 -0.12 25.53
N THR A 16 23.97 0.14 26.12
CA THR A 16 25.19 0.60 25.46
C THR A 16 25.72 -0.52 24.56
N ALA A 17 25.37 -0.48 23.28
CA ALA A 17 25.99 -1.31 22.25
C ALA A 17 27.13 -0.54 21.57
N SER A 18 28.32 -0.59 22.18
CA SER A 18 29.57 -0.37 21.46
C SER A 18 29.89 -1.64 20.66
N GLY A 19 29.58 -1.63 19.36
CA GLY A 19 29.89 -2.74 18.46
C GLY A 19 29.65 -2.36 17.01
N LEU A 20 30.77 -2.23 16.26
CA LEU A 20 30.96 -2.23 14.79
C LEU A 20 29.94 -1.48 13.90
N PRO A 21 30.38 -0.69 12.90
CA PRO A 21 29.46 -0.13 11.92
C PRO A 21 28.88 -1.27 11.10
N ALA A 22 27.73 -1.79 11.51
CA ALA A 22 26.84 -2.49 10.61
C ALA A 22 26.57 -1.49 9.49
N THR A 23 27.13 -1.75 8.31
CA THR A 23 26.72 -1.09 7.08
C THR A 23 25.28 -1.52 6.84
N GLU A 24 24.34 -0.83 7.50
CA GLU A 24 22.93 -0.96 7.20
C GLU A 24 22.77 -0.72 5.69
N PRO A 25 21.93 -1.50 4.99
CA PRO A 25 21.64 -1.20 3.59
C PRO A 25 21.08 0.24 3.49
N PRO A 26 21.32 0.96 2.39
CA PRO A 26 20.79 2.32 2.21
C PRO A 26 19.34 2.35 2.62
N MET A 27 18.97 3.30 3.49
CA MET A 27 17.59 3.61 3.78
C MET A 27 16.95 3.93 2.42
N LYS A 28 16.29 2.94 1.83
CA LYS A 28 15.34 3.19 0.76
C LYS A 28 14.34 4.12 1.42
N ILE A 29 14.43 5.41 1.08
CA ILE A 29 13.28 6.31 1.09
C ILE A 29 12.08 5.42 0.74
N MET A 30 11.13 5.24 1.66
CA MET A 30 10.01 4.31 1.47
C MET A 30 9.27 4.73 0.21
N LYS A 31 9.69 4.20 -0.94
CA LYS A 31 8.94 4.25 -2.16
C LYS A 31 7.78 3.33 -1.84
N HIS A 32 6.59 3.91 -1.69
CA HIS A 32 5.36 3.14 -1.65
C HIS A 32 5.29 2.36 -2.96
N ASN A 33 5.86 1.15 -2.94
CA ASN A 33 6.03 0.28 -4.10
C ASN A 33 4.80 -0.60 -4.33
N VAL A 34 3.69 -0.27 -3.66
CA VAL A 34 2.40 -0.91 -3.83
C VAL A 34 2.02 -0.87 -5.30
N LYS A 35 1.68 -2.03 -5.83
CA LYS A 35 1.34 -2.24 -7.24
C LYS A 35 -0.15 -2.16 -7.44
N ILE A 36 -0.59 -1.49 -8.50
CA ILE A 36 -2.00 -1.37 -8.84
C ILE A 36 -2.39 -2.50 -9.78
N ILE A 37 -3.36 -3.32 -9.39
CA ILE A 37 -3.92 -4.37 -10.23
C ILE A 37 -5.28 -3.92 -10.78
N SER A 38 -5.49 -4.04 -12.09
CA SER A 38 -6.80 -3.80 -12.69
C SER A 38 -7.54 -5.12 -12.90
N LEU A 39 -8.73 -5.21 -12.32
CA LEU A 39 -9.73 -6.23 -12.59
C LEU A 39 -10.96 -5.53 -13.16
N SER A 40 -11.56 -6.10 -14.20
CA SER A 40 -12.83 -5.55 -14.72
C SER A 40 -13.59 -6.56 -15.55
N TRP A 41 -14.87 -6.29 -15.84
CA TRP A 41 -15.57 -6.95 -16.93
C TRP A 41 -14.98 -6.60 -18.30
N ASN A 42 -14.08 -5.62 -18.41
CA ASN A 42 -13.35 -5.31 -19.63
C ASN A 42 -11.94 -5.92 -19.65
N THR A 43 -11.60 -6.77 -18.69
CA THR A 43 -10.33 -7.49 -18.60
C THR A 43 -10.02 -8.16 -19.94
N PRO A 44 -8.76 -8.09 -20.44
CA PRO A 44 -8.39 -8.77 -21.66
C PRO A 44 -8.55 -10.28 -21.51
N ARG A 45 -9.13 -10.91 -22.51
CA ARG A 45 -8.93 -12.34 -22.75
C ARG A 45 -7.57 -12.57 -23.40
N ALA A 46 -6.99 -13.74 -23.17
CA ALA A 46 -5.67 -14.08 -23.68
C ALA A 46 -5.55 -13.97 -25.22
N ASP A 47 -6.62 -14.29 -25.94
CA ASP A 47 -6.71 -14.21 -27.41
C ASP A 47 -6.74 -12.78 -27.95
N GLU A 48 -7.18 -11.80 -27.16
CA GLU A 48 -7.22 -10.38 -27.53
C GLU A 48 -6.11 -9.54 -26.88
N TYR A 49 -5.34 -10.11 -25.94
CA TYR A 49 -4.41 -9.35 -25.11
C TYR A 49 -3.36 -8.61 -25.93
N ALA A 50 -2.72 -9.28 -26.90
CA ALA A 50 -1.70 -8.68 -27.76
C ALA A 50 -2.22 -7.45 -28.52
N ARG A 51 -3.45 -7.53 -29.05
CA ARG A 51 -4.10 -6.46 -29.81
C ARG A 51 -4.46 -5.27 -28.93
N ARG A 52 -4.90 -5.52 -27.69
CA ARG A 52 -5.34 -4.49 -26.75
C ARG A 52 -4.20 -3.84 -25.97
N LEU A 53 -3.03 -4.48 -25.94
CA LEU A 53 -1.89 -4.04 -25.13
C LEU A 53 -1.48 -2.57 -25.37
N PRO A 54 -1.34 -2.07 -26.62
CA PRO A 54 -0.90 -0.68 -26.83
C PRO A 54 -1.86 0.36 -26.22
N ASP A 55 -3.17 0.13 -26.35
CA ASP A 55 -4.20 0.99 -25.76
C ASP A 55 -4.17 0.92 -24.23
N LEU A 56 -4.06 -0.29 -23.67
CA LEU A 56 -4.00 -0.48 -22.22
C LEU A 56 -2.74 0.16 -21.62
N GLU A 57 -1.56 0.00 -22.22
CA GLU A 57 -0.31 0.60 -21.71
C GLU A 57 -0.38 2.13 -21.68
N LYS A 58 -1.06 2.72 -22.68
CA LYS A 58 -1.29 4.15 -22.77
C LYS A 58 -2.28 4.66 -21.72
N ASN A 59 -3.36 3.93 -21.45
CA ASN A 59 -4.53 4.48 -20.74
C ASN A 59 -4.81 3.88 -19.36
N CYS A 60 -4.23 2.72 -19.02
CA CYS A 60 -4.46 2.06 -17.73
C CYS A 60 -3.29 2.33 -16.77
N PRO A 61 -3.49 3.02 -15.63
CA PRO A 61 -2.41 3.34 -14.69
C PRO A 61 -2.12 2.17 -13.72
N ALA A 62 -2.19 0.93 -14.23
CA ALA A 62 -1.93 -0.29 -13.47
C ALA A 62 -0.51 -0.82 -13.69
N ASP A 63 0.01 -1.56 -12.71
CA ASP A 63 1.24 -2.37 -12.79
C ASP A 63 0.97 -3.79 -13.32
N GLY A 64 -0.29 -4.19 -13.32
CA GLY A 64 -0.70 -5.54 -13.65
C GLY A 64 -2.18 -5.63 -13.97
N LEU A 65 -2.51 -6.62 -14.79
CA LEU A 65 -3.87 -6.92 -15.19
C LEU A 65 -4.23 -8.31 -14.72
N VAL A 66 -5.48 -8.48 -14.32
CA VAL A 66 -6.10 -9.79 -14.36
C VAL A 66 -6.33 -10.16 -15.83
N ILE A 67 -6.17 -11.43 -16.21
CA ILE A 67 -6.34 -11.90 -17.59
C ILE A 67 -7.22 -13.15 -17.59
N GLU A 68 -8.23 -13.16 -18.46
CA GLU A 68 -9.05 -14.35 -18.72
C GLU A 68 -8.29 -15.30 -19.66
N ILE A 69 -8.00 -16.53 -19.22
CA ILE A 69 -7.36 -17.56 -20.07
C ILE A 69 -8.33 -18.71 -20.26
N ASN A 70 -8.57 -19.07 -21.51
CA ASN A 70 -9.37 -20.22 -21.91
C ASN A 70 -8.58 -21.09 -22.87
N GLY A 71 -8.67 -22.39 -22.69
CA GLY A 71 -8.14 -23.39 -23.61
C GLY A 71 -9.10 -23.69 -24.76
N LYS A 72 -8.71 -24.65 -25.60
CA LYS A 72 -9.47 -25.12 -26.74
C LYS A 72 -10.75 -25.82 -26.29
N ALA A 73 -11.85 -25.53 -27.00
CA ALA A 73 -13.12 -26.20 -26.74
C ALA A 73 -13.05 -27.69 -27.12
N ARG A 74 -13.69 -28.53 -26.31
CA ARG A 74 -13.89 -29.97 -26.59
C ARG A 74 -15.29 -30.43 -26.22
N ILE A 75 -15.69 -31.58 -26.71
CA ILE A 75 -16.96 -32.22 -26.33
C ILE A 75 -16.71 -33.15 -25.14
N VAL A 76 -17.49 -32.97 -24.08
CA VAL A 76 -17.51 -33.82 -22.89
C VAL A 76 -18.96 -34.15 -22.57
N ASN A 77 -19.29 -35.43 -22.48
CA ASN A 77 -20.66 -35.90 -22.22
C ASN A 77 -21.70 -35.26 -23.16
N GLY A 78 -21.37 -35.17 -24.45
CA GLY A 78 -22.24 -34.58 -25.48
C GLY A 78 -22.39 -33.05 -25.42
N ARG A 79 -21.67 -32.35 -24.53
CA ARG A 79 -21.74 -30.89 -24.38
C ARG A 79 -20.40 -30.22 -24.66
N LYS A 80 -20.44 -29.01 -25.19
CA LYS A 80 -19.25 -28.17 -25.38
C LYS A 80 -18.71 -27.75 -24.01
N PHE A 81 -17.43 -28.03 -23.79
CA PHE A 81 -16.68 -27.65 -22.61
C PHE A 81 -15.47 -26.80 -23.02
N ILE A 82 -15.21 -25.72 -22.28
CA ILE A 82 -14.05 -24.85 -22.47
C ILE A 82 -13.32 -24.79 -21.13
N PRO A 83 -12.12 -25.39 -21.01
CA PRO A 83 -11.31 -25.27 -19.80
C PRO A 83 -10.76 -23.83 -19.68
N GLY A 84 -10.69 -23.28 -18.48
CA GLY A 84 -10.18 -21.91 -18.27
C GLY A 84 -10.85 -21.19 -17.12
N THR A 85 -10.81 -19.85 -17.14
CA THR A 85 -11.24 -18.97 -16.04
C THR A 85 -12.53 -19.37 -15.31
N ARG A 86 -13.54 -19.85 -16.04
CA ARG A 86 -14.88 -20.18 -15.49
C ARG A 86 -15.10 -21.65 -15.11
N THR A 87 -14.10 -22.50 -15.26
CA THR A 87 -14.22 -23.95 -14.98
C THR A 87 -13.16 -24.54 -14.04
N PRO A 88 -12.38 -23.78 -13.24
CA PRO A 88 -11.35 -24.40 -12.41
C PRO A 88 -11.98 -25.16 -11.23
N MET A 89 -13.15 -24.72 -10.76
CA MET A 89 -13.92 -25.35 -9.67
C MET A 89 -15.02 -26.26 -10.23
N GLY A 90 -14.64 -27.16 -11.13
CA GLY A 90 -15.55 -28.06 -11.84
C GLY A 90 -15.09 -29.51 -11.82
N LYS A 91 -16.04 -30.43 -12.03
CA LYS A 91 -15.84 -31.89 -12.03
C LYS A 91 -15.05 -32.44 -13.22
N ILE A 92 -14.78 -31.60 -14.22
CA ILE A 92 -14.05 -31.99 -15.44
C ILE A 92 -12.60 -31.56 -15.29
N ALA A 93 -11.71 -32.55 -15.23
CA ALA A 93 -10.27 -32.31 -15.28
C ALA A 93 -9.87 -31.69 -16.62
N TRP A 94 -9.10 -30.61 -16.54
CA TRP A 94 -8.44 -29.94 -17.66
C TRP A 94 -7.30 -30.80 -18.20
N LYS A 95 -7.03 -30.65 -19.49
CA LYS A 95 -5.88 -31.24 -20.16
C LYS A 95 -4.90 -30.13 -20.51
N TYR A 96 -3.60 -30.36 -20.32
CA TYR A 96 -2.59 -29.35 -20.63
C TYR A 96 -2.59 -28.98 -22.12
N GLU A 97 -2.87 -29.95 -22.99
CA GLU A 97 -2.93 -29.82 -24.44
C GLU A 97 -3.98 -28.79 -24.87
N ASP A 98 -5.07 -28.66 -24.10
CA ASP A 98 -6.12 -27.68 -24.35
C ASP A 98 -5.57 -26.24 -24.28
N PHE A 99 -4.44 -25.98 -23.60
CA PHE A 99 -3.88 -24.64 -23.40
C PHE A 99 -2.64 -24.32 -24.25
N THR A 100 -2.14 -25.26 -25.04
CA THR A 100 -0.87 -25.10 -25.78
C THR A 100 -0.84 -23.87 -26.68
N ASP A 101 -1.90 -23.64 -27.47
CA ASP A 101 -2.03 -22.49 -28.37
C ASP A 101 -2.03 -21.16 -27.61
N VAL A 102 -2.80 -21.07 -26.52
CA VAL A 102 -2.91 -19.84 -25.73
C VAL A 102 -1.63 -19.54 -24.95
N ILE A 103 -0.92 -20.56 -24.46
CA ILE A 103 0.40 -20.41 -23.84
C ILE A 103 1.39 -19.85 -24.87
N ALA A 104 1.41 -20.41 -26.08
CA ALA A 104 2.30 -19.96 -27.15
C ALA A 104 2.01 -18.50 -27.58
N ALA A 105 0.72 -18.12 -27.62
CA ALA A 105 0.32 -16.75 -27.90
C ALA A 105 0.77 -15.79 -26.79
N LEU A 106 0.50 -16.11 -25.52
CA LEU A 106 0.84 -15.26 -24.38
C LEU A 106 2.36 -15.09 -24.19
N LYS A 107 3.17 -16.14 -24.42
CA LYS A 107 4.65 -16.04 -24.35
C LYS A 107 5.24 -15.01 -25.33
N LYS A 108 4.55 -14.75 -26.44
CA LYS A 108 4.94 -13.74 -27.46
C LYS A 108 4.56 -12.32 -27.05
N VAL A 109 3.61 -12.14 -26.14
CA VAL A 109 3.20 -10.81 -25.68
C VAL A 109 4.26 -10.22 -24.75
N LYS A 110 4.79 -9.05 -25.09
CA LYS A 110 5.81 -8.34 -24.29
C LYS A 110 5.24 -7.00 -23.81
N SER A 111 4.72 -6.97 -22.59
CA SER A 111 4.35 -5.71 -21.95
C SER A 111 5.56 -5.04 -21.31
N LYS A 112 5.67 -3.73 -21.50
CA LYS A 112 6.65 -2.86 -20.84
C LYS A 112 6.17 -2.35 -19.48
N LYS A 113 4.84 -2.36 -19.26
CA LYS A 113 4.19 -1.80 -18.07
C LYS A 113 3.62 -2.87 -17.14
N PHE A 114 2.88 -3.83 -17.70
CA PHE A 114 2.13 -4.81 -16.94
C PHE A 114 3.02 -6.01 -16.60
N THR A 115 3.67 -5.93 -15.45
CA THR A 115 4.62 -6.94 -14.95
C THR A 115 4.04 -7.79 -13.81
N HIS A 116 2.87 -7.40 -13.29
CA HIS A 116 2.15 -8.11 -12.23
C HIS A 116 0.81 -8.67 -12.72
N ASN A 117 0.83 -9.46 -13.79
CA ASN A 117 -0.39 -10.07 -14.34
C ASN A 117 -0.80 -11.32 -13.58
N PHE A 118 -2.11 -11.59 -13.53
CA PHE A 118 -2.70 -12.74 -12.84
C PHE A 118 -3.67 -13.49 -13.74
N PHE A 119 -3.63 -14.83 -13.72
CA PHE A 119 -4.65 -15.66 -14.36
C PHE A 119 -5.93 -15.62 -13.50
N TYR A 120 -7.02 -15.11 -14.08
CA TYR A 120 -8.33 -15.05 -13.43
C TYR A 120 -8.94 -16.44 -13.25
N THR A 121 -9.36 -16.74 -12.02
CA THR A 121 -10.09 -17.95 -11.65
C THR A 121 -11.30 -17.59 -10.82
N ILE A 122 -12.43 -18.24 -11.08
CA ILE A 122 -13.68 -18.05 -10.32
C ILE A 122 -14.21 -19.42 -9.85
N PRO A 123 -15.04 -19.50 -8.79
CA PRO A 123 -15.50 -20.75 -8.22
C PRO A 123 -16.72 -21.26 -8.99
N CYS A 124 -16.58 -21.41 -10.31
CA CYS A 124 -17.60 -21.94 -11.20
C CYS A 124 -17.16 -23.29 -11.80
N PRO A 125 -18.13 -24.19 -12.11
CA PRO A 125 -19.57 -24.08 -11.85
C PRO A 125 -19.98 -24.15 -10.36
N GLY A 126 -19.10 -24.63 -9.47
CA GLY A 126 -19.34 -24.60 -8.02
C GLY A 126 -20.28 -25.68 -7.48
N ASP A 127 -20.73 -26.62 -8.33
CA ASP A 127 -21.59 -27.76 -7.97
C ASP A 127 -20.81 -28.93 -7.37
N ILE A 128 -19.80 -28.62 -6.56
CA ILE A 128 -18.80 -29.57 -6.02
C ILE A 128 -19.27 -30.16 -4.69
N ASP A 129 -19.09 -31.47 -4.52
CA ASP A 129 -19.20 -32.10 -3.21
C ASP A 129 -17.86 -32.04 -2.44
N TRP A 130 -17.85 -31.39 -1.28
CA TRP A 130 -16.70 -31.31 -0.37
C TRP A 130 -16.16 -32.71 0.04
N MET A 131 -17.03 -33.72 0.04
CA MET A 131 -16.70 -35.10 0.43
C MET A 131 -16.20 -35.95 -0.75
N SER A 132 -16.41 -35.51 -2.00
CA SER A 132 -16.10 -36.29 -3.19
C SER A 132 -14.62 -36.18 -3.56
N ASP A 133 -13.87 -37.27 -3.38
CA ASP A 133 -12.45 -37.31 -3.78
C ASP A 133 -12.27 -37.16 -5.29
N SER A 134 -13.21 -37.63 -6.11
CA SER A 134 -13.15 -37.48 -7.56
C SER A 134 -13.38 -36.03 -8.00
N ASP A 135 -14.30 -35.31 -7.34
CA ASP A 135 -14.51 -33.87 -7.61
C ASP A 135 -13.24 -33.08 -7.26
N TRP A 136 -12.64 -33.36 -6.09
CA TRP A 136 -11.42 -32.68 -5.66
C TRP A 136 -10.18 -33.06 -6.46
N ALA A 137 -10.10 -34.29 -6.98
CA ALA A 137 -9.07 -34.68 -7.94
C ALA A 137 -9.13 -33.82 -9.22
N ALA A 138 -10.33 -33.52 -9.73
CA ALA A 138 -10.48 -32.63 -10.88
C ALA A 138 -10.08 -31.18 -10.54
N ILE A 139 -10.51 -30.65 -9.40
CA ILE A 139 -10.21 -29.27 -8.95
C ILE A 139 -8.71 -29.07 -8.76
N THR A 140 -8.06 -29.99 -8.04
CA THR A 140 -6.61 -29.93 -7.77
C THR A 140 -5.81 -30.01 -9.06
N ASN A 141 -6.19 -30.88 -10.01
CA ASN A 141 -5.62 -30.90 -11.36
C ASN A 141 -5.77 -29.54 -12.06
N ASN A 142 -6.97 -28.95 -12.04
CA ASN A 142 -7.27 -27.71 -12.75
C ASN A 142 -6.48 -26.52 -12.21
N TYR A 143 -6.43 -26.36 -10.88
CA TYR A 143 -5.65 -25.30 -10.25
C TYR A 143 -4.15 -25.53 -10.32
N GLY A 144 -3.69 -26.78 -10.28
CA GLY A 144 -2.30 -27.13 -10.60
C GLY A 144 -1.93 -26.68 -12.01
N LEU A 145 -2.77 -26.98 -13.01
CA LEU A 145 -2.56 -26.52 -14.38
C LEU A 145 -2.65 -25.00 -14.50
N ALA A 146 -3.58 -24.33 -13.80
CA ALA A 146 -3.64 -22.86 -13.78
C ALA A 146 -2.34 -22.24 -13.24
N ALA A 147 -1.79 -22.78 -12.15
CA ALA A 147 -0.52 -22.34 -11.57
C ALA A 147 0.65 -22.59 -12.53
N ARG A 148 0.71 -23.76 -13.15
CA ARG A 148 1.70 -24.09 -14.17
C ARG A 148 1.64 -23.11 -15.35
N ILE A 149 0.44 -22.87 -15.91
CA ILE A 149 0.23 -21.96 -17.03
C ILE A 149 0.68 -20.55 -16.66
N ALA A 150 0.26 -20.04 -15.51
CA ALA A 150 0.64 -18.72 -15.02
C ALA A 150 2.17 -18.56 -14.97
N LYS A 151 2.87 -19.56 -14.41
CA LYS A 151 4.34 -19.59 -14.38
C LYS A 151 4.95 -19.58 -15.78
N GLU A 152 4.46 -20.46 -16.65
CA GLU A 152 4.99 -20.63 -18.01
C GLU A 152 4.87 -19.36 -18.87
N VAL A 153 3.80 -18.58 -18.69
CA VAL A 153 3.59 -17.33 -19.44
C VAL A 153 4.14 -16.10 -18.71
N GLY A 154 4.80 -16.27 -17.57
CA GLY A 154 5.46 -15.19 -16.82
C GLY A 154 4.50 -14.29 -16.02
N MET A 155 3.32 -14.78 -15.66
CA MET A 155 2.42 -14.11 -14.70
C MET A 155 2.95 -14.24 -13.27
N LYS A 156 2.53 -13.35 -12.37
CA LYS A 156 2.90 -13.42 -10.93
C LYS A 156 2.13 -14.49 -10.17
N GLY A 157 1.00 -14.92 -10.71
CA GLY A 157 0.26 -16.06 -10.19
C GLY A 157 -1.20 -16.06 -10.64
N ILE A 158 -2.08 -16.44 -9.73
CA ILE A 158 -3.51 -16.56 -9.99
C ILE A 158 -4.29 -15.57 -9.14
N LEU A 159 -5.35 -15.01 -9.71
CA LEU A 159 -6.36 -14.30 -8.96
C LEU A 159 -7.55 -15.24 -8.71
N LEU A 160 -7.83 -15.50 -7.44
CA LEU A 160 -8.97 -16.29 -6.98
C LEU A 160 -10.12 -15.35 -6.62
N ASP A 161 -11.09 -15.26 -7.51
CA ASP A 161 -12.41 -14.76 -7.17
C ASP A 161 -13.08 -15.80 -6.29
N ILE A 162 -13.43 -15.42 -5.06
CA ILE A 162 -14.18 -16.34 -4.19
C ILE A 162 -15.69 -16.11 -4.27
N GLU A 163 -16.16 -15.15 -5.06
CA GLU A 163 -17.59 -14.91 -5.21
C GLU A 163 -18.28 -16.10 -5.88
N GLN A 164 -19.31 -16.64 -5.22
CA GLN A 164 -20.09 -17.75 -5.74
C GLN A 164 -21.29 -17.23 -6.56
N TYR A 165 -21.29 -17.58 -7.85
CA TYR A 165 -22.39 -17.31 -8.77
C TYR A 165 -23.12 -18.63 -9.06
N GLY A 166 -24.28 -18.85 -8.44
CA GLY A 166 -25.05 -20.10 -8.55
C GLY A 166 -25.12 -20.87 -7.23
N GLU A 167 -24.70 -22.14 -7.24
CA GLU A 167 -24.72 -23.00 -6.05
C GLU A 167 -23.83 -22.48 -4.92
N LYS A 168 -24.25 -22.72 -3.67
CA LYS A 168 -23.63 -22.16 -2.46
C LYS A 168 -22.38 -22.93 -2.01
N PHE A 169 -21.34 -22.96 -2.85
CA PHE A 169 -20.09 -23.69 -2.63
C PHE A 169 -19.45 -23.46 -1.25
N TRP A 170 -19.33 -22.21 -0.80
CA TRP A 170 -18.68 -21.87 0.48
C TRP A 170 -19.58 -22.07 1.71
N THR A 171 -20.82 -22.50 1.51
CA THR A 171 -21.83 -22.72 2.55
C THR A 171 -22.57 -24.04 2.30
N PRO A 172 -21.85 -25.18 2.41
CA PRO A 172 -22.40 -26.49 2.14
C PRO A 172 -23.62 -26.80 3.03
N LYS A 173 -24.55 -27.61 2.52
CA LYS A 173 -25.79 -27.97 3.23
C LYS A 173 -25.51 -29.00 4.33
N PHE A 174 -25.11 -28.52 5.50
CA PHE A 174 -24.72 -29.32 6.69
C PHE A 174 -25.67 -30.50 6.99
N LYS A 175 -26.99 -30.25 7.06
CA LYS A 175 -28.00 -31.26 7.45
C LYS A 175 -28.10 -32.47 6.52
N GLN A 176 -27.74 -32.33 5.25
CA GLN A 176 -27.88 -33.40 4.26
C GLN A 176 -26.70 -34.39 4.29
N SER A 177 -25.58 -33.99 4.90
CA SER A 177 -24.34 -34.78 4.93
C SER A 177 -24.22 -35.72 6.14
N GLY A 178 -25.09 -35.58 7.14
CA GLY A 178 -24.94 -36.24 8.44
C GLY A 178 -23.77 -35.74 9.30
N LYS A 179 -22.95 -34.81 8.80
CA LYS A 179 -21.79 -34.25 9.51
C LYS A 179 -22.13 -32.96 10.25
N ASN A 180 -21.45 -32.76 11.38
CA ASN A 180 -21.50 -31.51 12.12
C ASN A 180 -20.58 -30.45 11.50
N PHE A 181 -20.61 -29.22 12.04
CA PHE A 181 -19.86 -28.10 11.50
C PHE A 181 -18.34 -28.30 11.56
N GLU A 182 -17.84 -28.85 12.67
CA GLU A 182 -16.40 -29.04 12.92
C GLU A 182 -15.80 -30.11 11.99
N GLU A 183 -16.54 -31.19 11.75
CA GLU A 183 -16.15 -32.23 10.79
C GLU A 183 -16.04 -31.66 9.37
N ILE A 184 -16.95 -30.78 8.97
CA ILE A 184 -16.91 -30.14 7.66
C ILE A 184 -15.77 -29.12 7.58
N CYS A 185 -15.47 -28.39 8.65
CA CYS A 185 -14.27 -27.53 8.72
C CYS A 185 -12.98 -28.35 8.56
N THR A 186 -12.90 -29.52 9.18
CA THR A 186 -11.76 -30.44 9.03
C THR A 186 -11.57 -30.84 7.58
N ILE A 187 -12.67 -31.15 6.88
CA ILE A 187 -12.64 -31.53 5.47
C ILE A 187 -12.28 -30.34 4.60
N ALA A 188 -12.82 -29.16 4.86
CA ALA A 188 -12.44 -27.96 4.14
C ALA A 188 -10.94 -27.65 4.28
N ARG A 189 -10.38 -27.85 5.48
CA ARG A 189 -8.92 -27.74 5.73
C ARG A 189 -8.14 -28.80 4.94
N GLN A 190 -8.56 -30.06 4.96
CA GLN A 190 -7.94 -31.11 4.13
C GLN A 190 -7.94 -30.74 2.64
N ARG A 191 -9.08 -30.29 2.11
CA ARG A 191 -9.20 -29.87 0.71
C ARG A 191 -8.36 -28.65 0.38
N GLY A 192 -8.19 -27.74 1.33
CA GLY A 192 -7.20 -26.66 1.25
C GLY A 192 -5.77 -27.16 1.13
N GLN A 193 -5.39 -28.19 1.88
CA GLN A 193 -4.06 -28.81 1.78
C GLN A 193 -3.85 -29.48 0.41
N GLU A 194 -4.85 -30.21 -0.08
CA GLU A 194 -4.80 -30.88 -1.40
C GLU A 194 -4.65 -29.84 -2.52
N TRP A 195 -5.47 -28.78 -2.48
CA TRP A 195 -5.39 -27.66 -3.41
C TRP A 195 -4.03 -26.97 -3.36
N GLY A 196 -3.54 -26.65 -2.16
CA GLY A 196 -2.25 -26.00 -1.95
C GLY A 196 -1.10 -26.84 -2.48
N LYS A 197 -1.06 -28.14 -2.17
CA LYS A 197 -0.04 -29.07 -2.69
C LYS A 197 -0.02 -29.08 -4.22
N ALA A 198 -1.18 -29.16 -4.86
CA ALA A 198 -1.28 -29.16 -6.31
C ALA A 198 -0.73 -27.86 -6.92
N VAL A 199 -1.13 -26.71 -6.39
CA VAL A 199 -0.69 -25.38 -6.86
C VAL A 199 0.81 -25.16 -6.63
N PHE A 200 1.28 -25.36 -5.40
CA PHE A 200 2.66 -25.08 -5.02
C PHE A 200 3.67 -26.03 -5.65
N SER A 201 3.26 -27.26 -6.01
CA SER A 201 4.12 -28.18 -6.77
C SER A 201 4.46 -27.65 -8.17
N GLN A 202 3.56 -26.87 -8.77
CA GLN A 202 3.74 -26.31 -10.10
C GLN A 202 4.39 -24.92 -10.06
N TYR A 203 4.05 -24.14 -9.04
CA TYR A 203 4.54 -22.76 -8.88
C TYR A 203 4.85 -22.44 -7.40
N PRO A 204 6.07 -22.77 -6.91
CA PRO A 204 6.43 -22.62 -5.49
C PRO A 204 6.52 -21.18 -4.96
N ASP A 205 6.85 -20.22 -5.81
CA ASP A 205 7.00 -18.79 -5.53
C ASP A 205 5.80 -17.97 -6.03
N ILE A 206 4.65 -18.61 -6.21
CA ILE A 206 3.42 -18.00 -6.71
C ILE A 206 2.87 -16.94 -5.75
N VAL A 207 2.27 -15.88 -6.33
CA VAL A 207 1.35 -15.00 -5.63
C VAL A 207 -0.08 -15.48 -5.87
N ILE A 208 -0.77 -15.89 -4.81
CA ILE A 208 -2.21 -16.14 -4.85
C ILE A 208 -2.93 -14.88 -4.39
N PHE A 209 -3.59 -14.20 -5.30
CA PHE A 209 -4.38 -13.01 -5.01
C PHE A 209 -5.84 -13.42 -4.85
N ALA A 210 -6.40 -13.39 -3.65
CA ALA A 210 -7.83 -13.64 -3.46
C ALA A 210 -8.56 -12.33 -3.17
N LEU A 211 -9.71 -12.08 -3.83
CA LEU A 211 -10.47 -10.83 -3.64
C LEU A 211 -10.87 -10.62 -2.18
N THR A 212 -11.11 -11.73 -1.48
CA THR A 212 -11.19 -11.76 -0.03
C THR A 212 -10.73 -13.13 0.48
N MET A 213 -10.15 -13.17 1.69
CA MET A 213 -9.73 -14.41 2.37
C MET A 213 -10.26 -14.43 3.81
N PHE A 214 -9.43 -14.00 4.76
CA PHE A 214 -9.80 -13.85 6.17
C PHE A 214 -10.65 -12.60 6.39
N SER A 215 -10.58 -11.65 5.45
CA SER A 215 -11.47 -10.49 5.36
C SER A 215 -12.90 -10.82 4.88
N SER A 216 -13.25 -12.09 4.65
CA SER A 216 -14.56 -12.44 4.10
C SER A 216 -15.66 -12.28 5.15
N HIS A 217 -16.65 -11.42 4.86
CA HIS A 217 -17.79 -11.14 5.75
C HIS A 217 -19.10 -11.82 5.29
N ASN A 218 -19.11 -12.51 4.15
CA ASN A 218 -20.33 -12.96 3.46
C ASN A 218 -20.93 -14.27 4.00
N GLY A 219 -20.60 -14.64 5.24
CA GLY A 219 -21.01 -15.92 5.80
C GLY A 219 -20.45 -17.12 5.04
N TYR A 220 -19.35 -16.95 4.30
CA TYR A 220 -18.65 -18.01 3.58
C TYR A 220 -17.87 -18.91 4.54
N ARG A 221 -18.61 -19.76 5.25
CA ARG A 221 -18.13 -20.52 6.40
C ARG A 221 -16.93 -21.41 6.09
N MET A 222 -16.75 -21.85 4.84
CA MET A 222 -15.67 -22.75 4.43
C MET A 222 -14.40 -22.05 3.96
N VAL A 223 -14.42 -20.74 3.73
CA VAL A 223 -13.25 -19.99 3.24
C VAL A 223 -12.10 -20.04 4.26
N GLN A 224 -12.40 -19.81 5.53
CA GLN A 224 -11.40 -19.81 6.60
C GLN A 224 -10.73 -21.18 6.83
N PRO A 225 -11.46 -22.30 7.04
CA PRO A 225 -10.81 -23.59 7.19
C PRO A 225 -10.06 -24.01 5.93
N PHE A 226 -10.60 -23.73 4.73
CA PHE A 226 -9.90 -23.98 3.47
C PHE A 226 -8.55 -23.27 3.41
N PHE A 227 -8.50 -21.95 3.65
CA PHE A 227 -7.24 -21.21 3.59
C PHE A 227 -6.26 -21.60 4.70
N ASN A 228 -6.73 -21.98 5.90
CA ASN A 228 -5.84 -22.60 6.90
C ASN A 228 -5.21 -23.89 6.37
N GLY A 229 -5.98 -24.70 5.66
CA GLY A 229 -5.47 -25.88 4.96
C GLY A 229 -4.40 -25.56 3.92
N VAL A 230 -4.59 -24.48 3.17
CA VAL A 230 -3.56 -24.04 2.22
C VAL A 230 -2.31 -23.54 2.94
N LEU A 231 -2.47 -22.80 4.06
CA LEU A 231 -1.35 -22.33 4.89
C LEU A 231 -0.53 -23.49 5.47
N ASP A 232 -1.15 -24.62 5.81
CA ASP A 232 -0.44 -25.81 6.32
C ASP A 232 0.69 -26.25 5.37
N VAL A 233 0.41 -26.22 4.07
CA VAL A 233 1.30 -26.71 3.01
C VAL A 233 2.03 -25.61 2.25
N MET A 234 1.78 -24.34 2.60
CA MET A 234 2.35 -23.18 1.93
C MET A 234 3.87 -23.14 2.09
N PRO A 235 4.65 -23.08 0.98
CA PRO A 235 6.10 -22.92 1.03
C PRO A 235 6.48 -21.49 1.44
N PRO A 236 7.67 -21.26 2.01
CA PRO A 236 8.10 -19.94 2.47
C PRO A 236 8.26 -18.91 1.34
N THR A 237 8.33 -19.36 0.08
CA THR A 237 8.48 -18.52 -1.12
C THR A 237 7.15 -18.01 -1.68
N ALA A 238 6.03 -18.66 -1.37
CA ALA A 238 4.73 -18.22 -1.85
C ALA A 238 4.22 -16.99 -1.07
N VAL A 239 3.31 -16.23 -1.67
CA VAL A 239 2.65 -15.09 -1.03
C VAL A 239 1.14 -15.19 -1.26
N PHE A 240 0.37 -14.87 -0.23
CA PHE A 240 -1.07 -14.66 -0.31
C PHE A 240 -1.39 -13.17 -0.25
N THR A 241 -2.34 -12.74 -1.05
CA THR A 241 -2.91 -11.40 -0.97
C THR A 241 -4.39 -11.49 -0.64
N ASP A 242 -4.78 -10.93 0.51
CA ASP A 242 -6.17 -10.74 0.91
C ASP A 242 -6.65 -9.38 0.39
N GLY A 243 -7.52 -9.41 -0.62
CA GLY A 243 -8.01 -8.25 -1.34
C GLY A 243 -8.99 -7.36 -0.55
N HIS A 244 -9.41 -7.78 0.65
CA HIS A 244 -10.23 -6.99 1.56
C HIS A 244 -11.44 -6.29 0.90
N GLU A 245 -12.03 -6.94 -0.11
CA GLU A 245 -12.94 -6.34 -1.08
C GLU A 245 -14.05 -5.51 -0.46
N THR A 246 -14.82 -6.12 0.44
CA THR A 246 -16.02 -5.52 0.99
C THR A 246 -15.73 -4.18 1.67
N GLU A 247 -14.70 -4.10 2.51
CA GLU A 247 -14.40 -2.84 3.19
C GLU A 247 -13.67 -1.86 2.28
N GLY A 248 -12.87 -2.34 1.33
CA GLY A 248 -12.29 -1.51 0.27
C GLY A 248 -13.36 -0.71 -0.47
N TYR A 249 -14.43 -1.38 -0.90
CA TYR A 249 -15.55 -0.75 -1.59
C TYR A 249 -16.39 0.19 -0.72
N LYS A 250 -16.31 0.10 0.62
CA LYS A 250 -17.02 1.00 1.55
C LYS A 250 -16.16 2.17 2.03
N ALA A 251 -14.85 2.10 1.84
CA ALA A 251 -13.92 3.09 2.36
C ALA A 251 -14.21 4.46 1.73
N ASN A 252 -14.73 5.38 2.55
CA ASN A 252 -15.07 6.74 2.12
C ASN A 252 -14.11 7.80 2.68
N ASN A 253 -13.22 7.40 3.58
CA ASN A 253 -12.24 8.27 4.23
C ASN A 253 -10.97 7.49 4.57
N VAL A 254 -9.94 8.24 4.98
CA VAL A 254 -8.57 7.74 5.19
C VAL A 254 -8.46 6.76 6.36
N ILE A 255 -9.28 6.92 7.39
CA ILE A 255 -9.26 6.10 8.62
C ILE A 255 -9.73 4.67 8.32
N GLU A 256 -10.56 4.49 7.31
CA GLU A 256 -11.05 3.17 6.88
C GLU A 256 -9.90 2.27 6.40
N TYR A 257 -8.88 2.84 5.76
CA TYR A 257 -7.70 2.08 5.32
C TYR A 257 -6.78 1.70 6.50
N ASP A 258 -6.62 2.59 7.48
CA ASP A 258 -5.94 2.27 8.74
C ASP A 258 -6.69 1.18 9.53
N ARG A 259 -8.03 1.16 9.46
CA ARG A 259 -8.84 0.08 10.00
C ARG A 259 -8.53 -1.26 9.32
N MET A 260 -8.43 -1.32 8.00
CA MET A 260 -8.08 -2.58 7.30
C MET A 260 -6.73 -3.12 7.77
N LEU A 261 -5.74 -2.24 7.93
CA LEU A 261 -4.42 -2.63 8.46
C LEU A 261 -4.53 -3.15 9.89
N ARG A 262 -5.32 -2.49 10.74
CA ARG A 262 -5.61 -2.96 12.10
C ARG A 262 -6.29 -4.33 12.07
N ASP A 263 -7.25 -4.55 11.17
CA ASP A 263 -7.98 -5.81 11.07
C ASP A 263 -7.04 -6.97 10.69
N LYS A 264 -6.10 -6.73 9.77
CA LYS A 264 -5.00 -7.66 9.46
C LYS A 264 -4.19 -8.04 10.71
N PHE A 265 -3.82 -7.09 11.56
CA PHE A 265 -2.95 -7.38 12.70
C PHE A 265 -3.69 -7.80 13.98
N ARG A 266 -4.99 -7.51 14.11
CA ARG A 266 -5.74 -7.70 15.37
C ARG A 266 -6.93 -8.64 15.25
N HIS A 267 -7.62 -8.66 14.11
CA HIS A 267 -8.86 -9.40 13.93
C HIS A 267 -8.62 -10.71 13.19
N PHE A 268 -8.04 -10.67 12.00
CA PHE A 268 -7.84 -11.84 11.16
C PHE A 268 -6.95 -12.94 11.76
N PRO A 269 -5.92 -12.65 12.59
CA PRO A 269 -5.13 -13.71 13.23
C PRO A 269 -5.94 -14.61 14.17
N LYS A 270 -7.15 -14.17 14.60
CA LYS A 270 -8.08 -15.00 15.38
C LYS A 270 -8.80 -16.06 14.54
N LEU A 271 -8.79 -15.90 13.21
CA LEU A 271 -9.35 -16.82 12.23
C LEU A 271 -8.27 -17.75 11.63
N VAL A 272 -7.02 -17.59 12.08
CA VAL A 272 -5.86 -18.37 11.65
C VAL A 272 -5.46 -19.33 12.75
N GLU A 273 -5.29 -20.59 12.37
CA GLU A 273 -4.84 -21.66 13.25
C GLU A 273 -3.48 -21.32 13.87
N PRO A 274 -3.26 -21.60 15.18
CA PRO A 274 -2.06 -21.18 15.90
C PRO A 274 -0.74 -21.48 15.17
N GLU A 275 -0.63 -22.68 14.59
CA GLU A 275 0.51 -23.16 13.81
C GLU A 275 0.78 -22.36 12.53
N ASN A 276 -0.24 -21.72 11.96
CA ASN A 276 -0.16 -20.95 10.72
C ASN A 276 0.05 -19.45 10.93
N ARG A 277 -0.01 -18.94 12.18
CA ARG A 277 0.07 -17.50 12.46
C ARG A 277 1.39 -16.88 12.00
N ASN A 278 2.51 -17.60 12.13
CA ASN A 278 3.79 -17.09 11.65
C ASN A 278 3.78 -16.91 10.11
N LYS A 279 3.27 -17.89 9.37
CA LYS A 279 3.09 -17.79 7.91
C LYS A 279 2.12 -16.66 7.56
N TYR A 280 1.03 -16.51 8.30
CA TYR A 280 0.09 -15.41 8.10
C TYR A 280 0.77 -14.04 8.20
N PHE A 281 1.50 -13.76 9.28
CA PHE A 281 2.12 -12.45 9.45
C PHE A 281 3.24 -12.15 8.46
N THR A 282 3.91 -13.18 7.93
CA THR A 282 5.07 -13.03 7.05
C THR A 282 4.74 -13.14 5.56
N GLN A 283 3.69 -13.87 5.19
CA GLN A 283 3.37 -14.24 3.81
C GLN A 283 1.95 -13.86 3.37
N VAL A 284 1.04 -13.43 4.27
CA VAL A 284 -0.28 -12.90 3.90
C VAL A 284 -0.24 -11.38 3.91
N ARG A 285 -0.64 -10.79 2.78
CA ARG A 285 -0.55 -9.37 2.47
C ARG A 285 -1.93 -8.74 2.33
N LEU A 286 -2.08 -7.52 2.81
CA LEU A 286 -3.29 -6.72 2.63
C LEU A 286 -3.27 -5.99 1.28
N ALA A 287 -4.37 -6.06 0.53
CA ALA A 287 -4.55 -5.27 -0.70
C ALA A 287 -5.93 -4.60 -0.80
N PRO A 288 -6.05 -3.33 -0.40
CA PRO A 288 -7.32 -2.60 -0.47
C PRO A 288 -7.92 -2.52 -1.90
N ALA A 289 -9.25 -2.61 -1.97
CA ALA A 289 -10.04 -2.63 -3.20
C ALA A 289 -10.72 -1.29 -3.50
N PHE A 290 -11.00 -1.02 -4.78
CA PHE A 290 -11.83 0.11 -5.23
C PHE A 290 -12.87 -0.34 -6.24
N TYR A 291 -14.12 0.14 -6.10
CA TYR A 291 -15.17 -0.09 -7.07
C TYR A 291 -15.40 1.17 -7.92
N LEU A 292 -14.81 1.20 -9.11
CA LEU A 292 -14.76 2.38 -9.98
C LEU A 292 -16.15 2.80 -10.47
N ASP A 293 -17.04 1.84 -10.73
CA ASP A 293 -18.43 2.12 -11.12
C ASP A 293 -19.21 2.86 -10.02
N ALA A 294 -19.01 2.48 -8.75
CA ALA A 294 -19.69 3.13 -7.62
C ALA A 294 -19.21 4.57 -7.42
N ILE A 295 -17.91 4.82 -7.64
CA ILE A 295 -17.28 6.13 -7.51
C ILE A 295 -17.68 7.04 -8.68
N PHE A 296 -17.45 6.58 -9.91
CA PHE A 296 -17.49 7.43 -11.09
C PHE A 296 -18.82 7.39 -11.83
N LEU A 297 -19.45 6.23 -11.89
CA LEU A 297 -20.69 6.02 -12.64
C LEU A 297 -21.95 6.01 -11.75
N GLY A 298 -21.77 6.12 -10.43
CA GLY A 298 -22.87 6.14 -9.46
C GLY A 298 -23.66 4.83 -9.41
N ARG A 299 -23.04 3.69 -9.79
CA ARG A 299 -23.73 2.40 -9.92
C ARG A 299 -22.93 1.23 -9.34
N PRO A 300 -23.61 0.22 -8.76
CA PRO A 300 -25.01 0.28 -8.36
C PRO A 300 -25.20 1.33 -7.25
N ALA A 301 -26.41 1.90 -7.17
CA ALA A 301 -26.71 3.00 -6.26
C ALA A 301 -26.46 2.65 -4.78
N SER A 302 -26.58 1.37 -4.40
CA SER A 302 -26.28 0.88 -3.05
C SER A 302 -24.84 1.18 -2.64
N TRP A 303 -23.87 0.83 -3.48
CA TRP A 303 -22.45 1.06 -3.20
C TRP A 303 -22.10 2.56 -3.25
N SER A 304 -22.62 3.29 -4.25
CA SER A 304 -22.39 4.73 -4.34
C SER A 304 -22.94 5.50 -3.12
N LYS A 305 -24.08 5.07 -2.57
CA LYS A 305 -24.67 5.64 -1.35
C LYS A 305 -23.81 5.40 -0.11
N ILE A 306 -23.18 4.23 0.01
CA ILE A 306 -22.26 3.93 1.13
C ILE A 306 -21.05 4.87 1.12
N LEU A 307 -20.53 5.17 -0.08
CA LEU A 307 -19.42 6.12 -0.25
C LEU A 307 -19.80 7.57 0.07
N ASN A 308 -21.10 7.86 0.28
CA ASN A 308 -21.64 9.18 0.57
C ASN A 308 -21.26 10.24 -0.49
N LEU A 309 -21.10 9.81 -1.74
CA LEU A 309 -20.81 10.68 -2.88
C LEU A 309 -22.11 11.35 -3.34
N LYS A 310 -22.35 12.59 -2.91
CA LYS A 310 -23.49 13.39 -3.36
C LYS A 310 -23.36 13.75 -4.86
N PRO A 311 -24.46 14.00 -5.58
CA PRO A 311 -24.41 14.63 -6.90
C PRO A 311 -23.58 15.92 -6.86
N GLY A 312 -22.63 16.07 -7.78
CA GLY A 312 -21.71 17.21 -7.82
C GLY A 312 -20.49 17.13 -6.90
N ALA A 313 -20.31 16.03 -6.14
CA ALA A 313 -19.07 15.81 -5.40
C ALA A 313 -17.86 15.73 -6.34
N ASP A 314 -16.71 16.24 -5.87
CA ASP A 314 -15.44 16.08 -6.58
C ASP A 314 -14.94 14.63 -6.43
N LYS A 315 -15.37 13.77 -7.36
CA LYS A 315 -15.03 12.35 -7.40
C LYS A 315 -13.54 12.12 -7.58
N LEU A 316 -12.84 13.02 -8.27
CA LEU A 316 -11.40 12.92 -8.47
C LEU A 316 -10.65 13.25 -7.17
N ALA A 317 -11.05 14.31 -6.45
CA ALA A 317 -10.49 14.58 -5.13
C ALA A 317 -10.75 13.42 -4.16
N PHE A 318 -11.98 12.88 -4.17
CA PHE A 318 -12.32 11.70 -3.39
C PHE A 318 -11.42 10.52 -3.74
N PHE A 319 -11.29 10.18 -5.03
CA PHE A 319 -10.49 9.03 -5.46
C PHE A 319 -9.00 9.24 -5.18
N GLN A 320 -8.46 10.43 -5.42
CA GLN A 320 -7.06 10.77 -5.15
C GLN A 320 -6.72 10.59 -3.66
N ARG A 321 -7.54 11.11 -2.76
CA ARG A 321 -7.35 10.97 -1.30
C ARG A 321 -7.40 9.52 -0.85
N ASN A 322 -8.44 8.79 -1.27
CA ASN A 322 -8.62 7.40 -0.88
C ASN A 322 -7.55 6.48 -1.48
N LEU A 323 -7.13 6.74 -2.73
CA LEU A 323 -6.05 6.03 -3.39
C LEU A 323 -4.71 6.26 -2.69
N PHE A 324 -4.41 7.49 -2.29
CA PHE A 324 -3.22 7.79 -1.49
C PHE A 324 -3.22 7.03 -0.15
N ALA A 325 -4.35 7.00 0.56
CA ALA A 325 -4.47 6.26 1.81
C ALA A 325 -4.30 4.74 1.58
N ALA A 326 -4.92 4.18 0.54
CA ALA A 326 -4.76 2.78 0.18
C ALA A 326 -3.31 2.41 -0.18
N MET A 327 -2.57 3.28 -0.89
CA MET A 327 -1.15 3.09 -1.19
C MET A 327 -0.25 3.13 0.06
N ARG A 328 -0.71 3.75 1.16
CA ARG A 328 -0.02 3.74 2.45
C ARG A 328 -0.31 2.49 3.28
N SER A 329 -1.54 1.97 3.21
CA SER A 329 -1.96 0.81 4.02
C SER A 329 -1.79 -0.53 3.32
N GLY A 330 -1.80 -0.56 1.99
CA GLY A 330 -1.52 -1.74 1.18
C GLY A 330 -0.04 -2.15 1.31
N GLU A 331 0.22 -3.45 1.29
CA GLU A 331 1.59 -3.97 1.42
C GLU A 331 2.25 -4.14 0.05
N ASP A 332 1.75 -5.08 -0.76
CA ASP A 332 2.29 -5.36 -2.10
C ASP A 332 1.38 -4.84 -3.21
N TYR A 333 0.06 -4.86 -2.98
CA TYR A 333 -0.94 -4.54 -3.99
C TYR A 333 -2.05 -3.64 -3.47
N ILE A 334 -2.68 -2.92 -4.38
CA ILE A 334 -4.07 -2.45 -4.30
C ILE A 334 -4.74 -2.85 -5.61
N TRP A 335 -6.07 -2.86 -5.66
CA TRP A 335 -6.75 -3.26 -6.89
C TRP A 335 -8.01 -2.46 -7.18
N LEU A 336 -8.25 -2.30 -8.48
CA LEU A 336 -9.31 -1.46 -9.02
C LEU A 336 -10.26 -2.33 -9.83
N TYR A 337 -11.53 -2.36 -9.42
CA TYR A 337 -12.60 -3.11 -10.05
C TYR A 337 -13.51 -2.21 -10.89
N GLY A 338 -13.79 -2.62 -12.12
CA GLY A 338 -14.76 -1.96 -12.99
C GLY A 338 -15.69 -2.94 -13.70
N GLU A 339 -16.99 -2.68 -13.67
CA GLU A 339 -17.97 -3.41 -14.47
C GLU A 339 -18.19 -2.72 -15.82
N ARG A 340 -18.53 -1.43 -15.78
CA ARG A 340 -18.64 -0.58 -16.96
C ARG A 340 -17.53 0.45 -17.01
N ALA A 341 -17.01 0.89 -15.87
CA ALA A 341 -15.86 1.78 -15.84
C ALA A 341 -14.64 1.04 -16.42
N CYS A 342 -13.99 1.63 -17.41
CA CYS A 342 -12.79 1.05 -18.01
C CYS A 342 -11.71 2.10 -18.29
N TRP A 343 -10.46 1.65 -18.30
CA TRP A 343 -9.29 2.49 -18.56
C TRP A 343 -9.04 2.72 -20.05
N GLY A 344 -9.10 1.63 -20.84
CA GLY A 344 -8.91 1.64 -22.28
C GLY A 344 -10.19 1.41 -23.07
N GLU A 345 -10.06 1.02 -24.32
CA GLU A 345 -11.18 0.68 -25.19
C GLU A 345 -11.99 -0.51 -24.63
N GLY A 346 -13.31 -0.33 -24.67
CA GLY A 346 -14.28 -1.36 -24.32
C GLY A 346 -14.29 -2.49 -25.35
N ARG A 347 -14.24 -3.75 -24.89
CA ARG A 347 -14.34 -4.93 -25.78
C ARG A 347 -15.72 -5.06 -26.44
N VAL A 348 -16.74 -4.44 -25.85
CA VAL A 348 -18.10 -4.32 -26.42
C VAL A 348 -18.40 -2.85 -26.63
N LYS A 349 -18.71 -2.49 -27.88
CA LYS A 349 -19.04 -1.12 -28.28
C LYS A 349 -20.25 -0.61 -27.47
N ASN A 350 -20.17 0.64 -27.00
CA ASN A 350 -21.22 1.34 -26.24
C ASN A 350 -21.65 0.68 -24.91
N PHE A 351 -20.95 -0.35 -24.43
CA PHE A 351 -21.24 -0.97 -23.14
C PHE A 351 -20.39 -0.40 -22.00
N PHE A 352 -19.12 -0.11 -22.30
CA PHE A 352 -18.15 0.39 -21.33
C PHE A 352 -18.02 1.92 -21.41
N THR A 353 -17.77 2.52 -20.24
CA THR A 353 -17.54 3.95 -20.09
C THR A 353 -16.06 4.18 -19.76
N ARG A 354 -15.37 4.87 -20.66
CA ARG A 354 -13.95 5.19 -20.47
C ARG A 354 -13.78 6.27 -19.41
N LEU A 355 -12.99 5.97 -18.38
CA LEU A 355 -12.81 6.87 -17.24
C LEU A 355 -12.20 8.21 -17.62
N GLU A 356 -11.22 8.23 -18.53
CA GLU A 356 -10.61 9.47 -19.03
C GLU A 356 -11.63 10.39 -19.77
N THR A 357 -12.73 9.83 -20.28
CA THR A 357 -13.80 10.61 -20.92
C THR A 357 -14.74 11.22 -19.87
N THR A 358 -15.08 10.49 -18.81
CA THR A 358 -15.95 10.99 -17.74
C THR A 358 -15.22 11.87 -16.74
N GLU A 359 -13.94 11.59 -16.52
CA GLU A 359 -13.08 12.27 -15.55
C GLU A 359 -11.71 12.55 -16.18
N PRO A 360 -11.61 13.56 -17.06
CA PRO A 360 -10.36 13.93 -17.70
C PRO A 360 -9.26 14.21 -16.67
N GLY A 361 -8.06 13.67 -16.90
CA GLY A 361 -6.91 13.79 -16.00
C GLY A 361 -6.79 12.68 -14.96
N ILE A 362 -7.75 11.74 -14.87
CA ILE A 362 -7.70 10.63 -13.90
C ILE A 362 -6.43 9.79 -14.05
N TYR A 363 -5.97 9.52 -15.29
CA TYR A 363 -4.72 8.80 -15.51
C TYR A 363 -3.53 9.55 -14.90
N GLN A 364 -3.40 10.84 -15.21
CA GLN A 364 -2.30 11.66 -14.73
C GLN A 364 -2.34 11.83 -13.21
N MET A 365 -3.53 11.93 -12.61
CA MET A 365 -3.71 11.96 -11.16
C MET A 365 -3.14 10.69 -10.50
N VAL A 366 -3.45 9.51 -11.03
CA VAL A 366 -2.88 8.25 -10.51
C VAL A 366 -1.36 8.21 -10.68
N GLU A 367 -0.84 8.62 -11.85
CA GLU A 367 0.61 8.67 -12.09
C GLU A 367 1.33 9.67 -11.17
N ASN A 368 0.71 10.81 -10.85
CA ASN A 368 1.26 11.79 -9.90
C ASN A 368 1.41 11.19 -8.50
N LEU A 369 0.45 10.36 -8.06
CA LEU A 369 0.56 9.65 -6.78
C LEU A 369 1.66 8.57 -6.79
N ARG A 370 1.82 7.87 -7.92
CA ARG A 370 2.79 6.77 -8.08
C ARG A 370 4.23 7.25 -8.29
N CYS A 371 4.40 8.39 -8.96
CA CYS A 371 5.68 8.92 -9.38
C CYS A 371 5.79 10.43 -9.06
N PRO A 372 5.71 10.84 -7.78
CA PRO A 372 5.77 12.24 -7.39
C PRO A 372 7.07 12.93 -7.82
N GLU A 373 8.15 12.19 -8.02
CA GLU A 373 9.42 12.69 -8.57
C GLU A 373 9.30 13.23 -10.00
N LYS A 374 8.32 12.75 -10.78
CA LYS A 374 8.10 13.18 -12.17
C LYS A 374 7.22 14.42 -12.29
N ILE A 375 6.62 14.87 -11.17
CA ILE A 375 5.76 16.06 -11.17
C ILE A 375 6.62 17.29 -11.47
N ASP A 376 6.17 18.06 -12.45
CA ASP A 376 6.74 19.36 -12.79
C ASP A 376 6.22 20.42 -11.82
N VAL A 377 6.94 20.60 -10.71
CA VAL A 377 6.59 21.55 -9.65
C VAL A 377 6.56 23.01 -10.12
N SER A 378 7.18 23.33 -11.25
CA SER A 378 7.16 24.70 -11.79
C SER A 378 5.76 25.16 -12.23
N LYS A 379 4.87 24.20 -12.50
CA LYS A 379 3.45 24.43 -12.84
C LYS A 379 2.54 24.52 -11.61
N LEU A 380 3.08 24.28 -10.42
CA LEU A 380 2.34 24.33 -9.17
C LEU A 380 2.69 25.58 -8.37
N ARG A 381 1.72 26.04 -7.58
CA ARG A 381 1.96 27.15 -6.66
C ARG A 381 2.75 26.66 -5.45
N ASN A 382 3.99 27.14 -5.30
CA ASN A 382 4.74 26.98 -4.07
C ASN A 382 4.12 27.83 -2.96
N LEU A 383 3.78 27.20 -1.83
CA LEU A 383 3.24 27.90 -0.67
C LEU A 383 4.31 28.54 0.23
N LEU A 384 5.59 28.21 -0.01
CA LEU A 384 6.73 28.74 0.73
C LEU A 384 7.24 30.03 0.07
N GLY A 385 7.41 31.09 0.85
CA GLY A 385 8.17 32.28 0.46
C GLY A 385 9.68 32.06 0.58
N ALA A 386 10.46 32.75 -0.26
CA ALA A 386 11.93 32.69 -0.26
C ALA A 386 12.52 31.26 -0.26
N ALA A 387 11.86 30.33 -0.96
CA ALA A 387 12.15 28.89 -0.88
C ALA A 387 13.35 28.45 -1.75
N ASP A 388 13.86 29.34 -2.60
CA ASP A 388 15.14 29.22 -3.30
C ASP A 388 16.28 29.98 -2.58
N PHE A 389 15.97 30.58 -1.43
CA PHE A 389 16.88 31.36 -0.59
C PHE A 389 17.66 32.47 -1.33
N LYS A 390 17.24 32.91 -2.53
CA LYS A 390 17.96 33.99 -3.24
C LYS A 390 17.74 35.35 -2.60
N SER A 391 16.57 35.55 -1.99
CA SER A 391 16.18 36.77 -1.27
C SER A 391 16.58 36.76 0.21
N GLY A 392 17.38 35.80 0.66
CA GLY A 392 17.73 35.63 2.07
C GLY A 392 16.84 34.64 2.83
N LEU A 393 16.96 34.63 4.16
CA LEU A 393 16.30 33.65 5.03
C LEU A 393 14.82 33.99 5.31
N SER A 394 14.45 35.27 5.40
CA SER A 394 13.06 35.67 5.68
C SER A 394 12.13 35.21 4.55
N PRO A 395 10.96 34.60 4.83
CA PRO A 395 10.25 34.54 6.12
C PRO A 395 10.51 33.27 6.95
N TRP A 396 11.54 32.48 6.65
CA TRP A 396 11.90 31.32 7.44
C TRP A 396 12.44 31.75 8.81
N LYS A 397 12.02 31.01 9.84
CA LYS A 397 12.52 31.18 11.22
C LYS A 397 13.56 30.12 11.50
N PHE A 398 14.61 30.48 12.24
CA PHE A 398 15.63 29.54 12.70
C PHE A 398 15.52 29.37 14.21
N TRP A 399 15.60 28.13 14.65
CA TRP A 399 15.66 27.73 16.04
C TRP A 399 16.74 26.65 16.19
N GLN A 400 17.45 26.66 17.30
CA GLN A 400 18.41 25.61 17.64
C GLN A 400 18.37 25.30 19.13
N ILE A 401 18.73 24.07 19.47
CA ILE A 401 19.09 23.71 20.84
C ILE A 401 20.50 24.26 21.08
N GLU A 402 20.60 25.22 21.99
CA GLU A 402 21.87 25.55 22.61
C GLU A 402 22.29 24.35 23.46
N GLU A 403 23.53 23.88 23.34
CA GLU A 403 24.09 22.79 24.15
C GLU A 403 23.93 23.05 25.68
N ASN A 404 23.58 24.29 26.06
CA ASN A 404 23.14 24.70 27.38
C ASN A 404 21.71 25.30 27.37
N GLN A 405 20.67 24.49 27.59
CA GLN A 405 19.76 24.90 28.66
C GLN A 405 20.65 24.93 29.92
N LYS A 406 21.10 26.10 30.38
CA LYS A 406 21.88 26.24 31.64
C LYS A 406 21.14 25.73 32.90
N LYS A 407 20.08 24.93 32.78
CA LYS A 407 19.50 24.12 33.84
C LYS A 407 19.10 22.76 33.27
N VAL A 408 19.68 21.72 33.87
CA VAL A 408 19.19 20.35 33.85
C VAL A 408 17.72 20.36 34.29
N ALA A 409 16.78 20.39 33.35
CA ALA A 409 15.40 20.05 33.66
C ALA A 409 15.27 18.53 33.51
N TRP A 410 15.81 17.76 34.47
CA TRP A 410 15.38 16.41 34.92
C TRP A 410 16.24 15.94 36.10
N ASP A 411 16.41 16.77 37.13
CA ASP A 411 16.81 16.24 38.44
C ASP A 411 15.96 16.88 39.56
N LYS A 412 14.93 16.14 39.97
CA LYS A 412 14.31 16.37 41.28
C LYS A 412 15.25 15.78 42.31
N ASN A 413 16.17 16.58 42.85
CA ASN A 413 16.79 16.23 44.11
C ASN A 413 16.71 17.34 45.16
N ARG A 414 16.28 16.88 46.34
CA ARG A 414 16.03 17.59 47.58
C ARG A 414 17.31 18.26 48.10
N LYS A 415 17.08 19.33 48.88
CA LYS A 415 17.99 20.07 49.77
C LYS A 415 18.70 21.22 49.06
N GLY A 416 18.25 22.42 49.41
CA GLY A 416 18.76 23.66 48.87
C GLY A 416 20.16 23.96 49.34
N GLU A 417 20.95 24.50 48.42
CA GLU A 417 22.18 25.26 48.66
C GLU A 417 22.36 26.25 47.48
N LYS A 418 22.97 27.40 47.78
CA LYS A 418 22.96 28.64 46.98
C LYS A 418 23.75 28.55 45.68
N TYR A 419 23.30 29.32 44.68
CA TYR A 419 23.89 29.49 43.36
C TYR A 419 25.24 30.24 43.43
N ALA A 420 26.25 29.73 42.71
CA ALA A 420 27.44 30.50 42.37
C ALA A 420 27.16 31.35 41.13
N GLU A 421 27.23 32.67 41.28
CA GLU A 421 27.38 33.62 40.17
C GLU A 421 28.77 33.44 39.57
N ASN A 422 28.87 32.82 38.39
CA ASN A 422 30.08 32.89 37.56
C ASN A 422 29.72 33.38 36.16
N ASP A 423 30.18 34.60 35.90
CA ASP A 423 30.57 35.26 34.64
C ASP A 423 29.87 34.84 33.33
N GLN A 424 28.99 35.73 32.88
CA GLN A 424 28.25 35.69 31.60
C GLN A 424 29.04 36.23 30.39
N LYS A 425 30.37 36.42 30.44
CA LYS A 425 31.05 37.27 29.43
C LYS A 425 31.61 36.60 28.16
N ASP A 426 31.74 35.27 28.05
CA ASP A 426 32.35 34.66 26.84
C ASP A 426 31.70 33.34 26.39
N MET A 427 30.39 33.34 26.10
CA MET A 427 29.74 32.17 25.47
C MET A 427 29.48 32.41 23.97
N LYS A 428 30.34 31.81 23.13
CA LYS A 428 30.17 31.72 21.67
C LYS A 428 28.99 30.79 21.35
N LEU A 429 28.00 31.29 20.61
CA LEU A 429 27.04 30.47 19.87
C LEU A 429 27.81 29.75 18.76
N LEU A 430 27.98 28.43 18.83
CA LEU A 430 28.90 27.68 17.95
C LEU A 430 28.31 27.28 16.58
N GLY A 431 27.00 27.42 16.37
CA GLY A 431 26.35 27.12 15.09
C GLY A 431 25.44 28.25 14.58
N ASN A 432 25.36 28.39 13.25
CA ASN A 432 24.52 29.39 12.58
C ASN A 432 23.75 28.81 11.38
N ALA A 433 22.60 29.43 11.08
CA ALA A 433 21.96 29.31 9.77
C ALA A 433 22.29 30.57 8.97
N SER A 434 22.80 30.37 7.76
CA SER A 434 23.13 31.46 6.85
C SER A 434 22.58 31.15 5.45
N VAL A 435 22.49 32.17 4.62
CA VAL A 435 22.11 32.02 3.22
C VAL A 435 23.27 32.46 2.36
N GLN A 436 23.74 31.57 1.49
CA GLN A 436 24.83 31.84 0.57
C GLN A 436 24.50 31.24 -0.78
N ASN A 437 24.62 32.03 -1.86
CA ASN A 437 24.41 31.58 -3.24
C ASN A 437 23.06 30.86 -3.50
N GLY A 438 21.98 31.26 -2.82
CA GLY A 438 20.68 30.59 -2.93
C GLY A 438 20.58 29.26 -2.17
N GLU A 439 21.45 29.06 -1.17
CA GLU A 439 21.46 27.87 -0.33
C GLU A 439 21.31 28.29 1.13
N LEU A 440 20.37 27.65 1.85
CA LEU A 440 20.35 27.67 3.31
C LEU A 440 21.46 26.74 3.80
N ARG A 441 22.45 27.29 4.52
CA ARG A 441 23.57 26.55 5.10
C ARG A 441 23.43 26.56 6.62
N ILE A 442 23.37 25.36 7.21
CA ILE A 442 23.38 25.16 8.66
C ILE A 442 24.72 24.55 9.03
N GLN A 443 25.43 25.15 9.99
CA GLN A 443 26.75 24.72 10.42
C GLN A 443 26.79 24.51 11.94
N GLY A 444 27.45 23.43 12.39
CA GLY A 444 27.87 23.30 13.78
C GLY A 444 26.76 23.29 14.84
N THR A 445 25.54 22.83 14.50
CA THR A 445 24.43 22.82 15.45
C THR A 445 24.18 21.43 16.06
N ALA A 446 24.07 21.35 17.39
CA ALA A 446 23.73 20.11 18.10
C ALA A 446 22.34 19.58 17.68
N PHE A 447 21.37 20.47 17.56
CA PHE A 447 20.07 20.22 16.94
C PHE A 447 19.49 21.55 16.49
N SER A 448 18.98 21.62 15.26
CA SER A 448 18.37 22.86 14.76
C SER A 448 17.20 22.58 13.84
N GLU A 449 16.33 23.59 13.72
CA GLU A 449 15.26 23.66 12.73
C GLU A 449 15.20 25.07 12.12
N THR A 450 15.08 25.09 10.80
CA THR A 450 14.62 26.23 10.01
C THR A 450 13.22 25.89 9.52
N TYR A 451 12.23 26.72 9.82
CA TYR A 451 10.84 26.42 9.50
C TYR A 451 10.08 27.61 8.94
N GLN A 452 9.08 27.32 8.12
CA GLN A 452 8.11 28.29 7.63
C GLN A 452 6.71 27.74 7.80
N LYS A 453 5.85 28.54 8.43
CA LYS A 453 4.44 28.21 8.64
C LYS A 453 3.64 28.62 7.40
N VAL A 454 2.73 27.74 6.98
CA VAL A 454 1.86 27.91 5.82
C VAL A 454 0.41 27.53 6.19
N LYS A 455 -0.54 28.10 5.46
CA LYS A 455 -1.94 27.67 5.50
C LYS A 455 -2.13 26.47 4.59
N VAL A 456 -2.91 25.50 5.05
CA VAL A 456 -3.20 24.25 4.33
C VAL A 456 -4.68 23.92 4.44
N LYS A 457 -5.16 23.11 3.51
CA LYS A 457 -6.53 22.59 3.53
C LYS A 457 -6.56 21.22 4.19
N PRO A 458 -7.50 20.95 5.11
CA PRO A 458 -7.76 19.61 5.61
C PRO A 458 -8.00 18.61 4.48
N GLU A 459 -7.65 17.35 4.72
CA GLU A 459 -7.86 16.20 3.81
C GLU A 459 -7.30 16.38 2.38
N THR A 460 -6.37 17.30 2.19
CA THR A 460 -5.78 17.63 0.89
C THR A 460 -4.36 17.08 0.81
N ILE A 461 -3.94 16.66 -0.38
CA ILE A 461 -2.59 16.13 -0.62
C ILE A 461 -1.67 17.25 -1.10
N TYR A 462 -0.48 17.30 -0.52
CA TYR A 462 0.60 18.23 -0.87
C TYR A 462 1.85 17.47 -1.26
N LEU A 463 2.61 18.02 -2.21
CA LEU A 463 3.95 17.57 -2.56
C LEU A 463 4.99 18.44 -1.85
N LEU A 464 5.85 17.82 -1.05
CA LEU A 464 7.07 18.39 -0.51
C LEU A 464 8.28 17.88 -1.31
N ARG A 465 8.99 18.79 -1.97
CA ARG A 465 10.26 18.53 -2.65
C ARG A 465 11.36 19.38 -2.03
N VAL A 466 12.46 18.74 -1.63
CA VAL A 466 13.59 19.42 -0.98
C VAL A 466 14.88 18.88 -1.55
N GLN A 467 15.78 19.77 -1.98
CA GLN A 467 17.15 19.40 -2.26
C GLN A 467 18.02 19.70 -1.05
N PHE A 468 18.85 18.74 -0.67
CA PHE A 468 19.78 18.89 0.44
C PHE A 468 21.13 18.21 0.14
N ARG A 469 22.16 18.62 0.86
CA ARG A 469 23.52 18.08 0.75
C ARG A 469 24.25 18.17 2.09
N HIS A 470 25.03 17.15 2.42
CA HIS A 470 26.10 17.23 3.41
C HIS A 470 27.37 17.67 2.68
N ASP A 471 28.00 18.76 3.11
CA ASP A 471 29.30 19.15 2.55
C ASP A 471 30.34 18.04 2.84
N LYS A 472 31.44 18.03 2.07
CA LYS A 472 32.47 16.98 2.21
C LYS A 472 32.93 16.87 3.66
N ASN A 473 33.06 15.64 4.15
CA ASN A 473 33.41 15.31 5.54
C ASN A 473 32.40 15.73 6.61
N SER A 474 31.18 16.13 6.24
CA SER A 474 30.12 16.38 7.22
C SER A 474 29.45 15.07 7.66
N HIS A 475 29.28 14.89 8.97
CA HIS A 475 28.78 13.65 9.57
C HIS A 475 27.46 13.76 10.32
N GLY A 476 27.03 14.99 10.67
CA GLY A 476 25.74 15.23 11.30
C GLY A 476 24.55 14.74 10.46
N ALA A 477 23.42 14.52 11.12
CA ALA A 477 22.18 14.12 10.48
C ALA A 477 21.42 15.33 9.92
N CYS A 478 20.79 15.14 8.78
CA CYS A 478 19.78 16.04 8.23
C CYS A 478 18.38 15.49 8.57
N TRP A 479 17.40 16.35 8.82
CA TRP A 479 16.01 15.92 8.86
C TRP A 479 15.09 16.94 8.18
N ILE A 480 14.04 16.44 7.57
CA ILE A 480 12.99 17.26 6.94
C ILE A 480 11.68 16.82 7.55
N GLY A 481 10.79 17.75 7.92
CA GLY A 481 9.54 17.35 8.55
C GLY A 481 8.42 18.35 8.43
N MET A 482 7.26 17.90 8.88
CA MET A 482 6.03 18.68 8.98
C MET A 482 5.66 18.88 10.44
N GLY A 483 5.28 20.11 10.78
CA GLY A 483 4.60 20.42 12.04
C GLY A 483 3.15 20.78 11.80
N TYR A 484 2.21 20.26 12.58
CA TYR A 484 0.78 20.55 12.42
C TYR A 484 0.24 21.36 13.59
N GLN A 485 -0.70 22.25 13.26
CA GLN A 485 -1.46 23.02 14.23
C GLN A 485 -2.93 22.97 13.87
N ASP A 486 -3.77 22.89 14.89
CA ASP A 486 -5.22 23.00 14.73
C ASP A 486 -5.62 24.46 14.41
N LYS A 487 -6.93 24.67 14.22
CA LYS A 487 -7.52 26.01 14.01
C LYS A 487 -7.23 27.03 15.13
N ASN A 488 -6.90 26.57 16.33
CA ASN A 488 -6.58 27.39 17.50
C ASN A 488 -5.06 27.64 17.64
N ASN A 489 -4.25 27.23 16.66
CA ASN A 489 -2.78 27.25 16.68
C ASN A 489 -2.15 26.37 17.78
N ILE A 490 -2.89 25.40 18.31
CA ILE A 490 -2.36 24.44 19.27
C ILE A 490 -1.50 23.44 18.49
N PRO A 491 -0.20 23.28 18.82
CA PRO A 491 0.62 22.24 18.23
C PRO A 491 -0.01 20.87 18.48
N LEU A 492 -0.33 20.16 17.40
CA LEU A 492 -0.76 18.78 17.50
C LEU A 492 0.50 17.95 17.74
N THR A 493 0.71 17.54 18.98
CA THR A 493 1.74 16.57 19.36
C THR A 493 1.30 15.19 18.87
N ARG A 494 1.34 14.98 17.56
CA ARG A 494 1.23 13.62 17.04
C ARG A 494 2.56 12.92 17.33
N THR A 495 2.46 11.78 18.00
CA THR A 495 3.56 10.84 18.23
C THR A 495 3.91 10.07 16.95
N ASP A 496 3.33 10.42 15.79
CA ASP A 496 3.65 9.80 14.52
C ASP A 496 4.99 10.33 14.00
N LYS A 497 6.03 9.54 14.24
CA LYS A 497 7.35 9.73 13.62
C LYS A 497 7.32 9.69 12.07
N SER A 498 6.16 9.55 11.42
CA SER A 498 6.02 9.39 9.97
C SER A 498 6.25 10.66 9.17
N ASP A 499 6.12 11.82 9.80
CA ASP A 499 6.15 13.12 9.12
C ASP A 499 7.43 13.91 9.41
N THR A 500 8.44 13.21 9.93
CA THR A 500 9.83 13.68 10.02
C THR A 500 10.74 12.61 9.44
N TRP A 501 11.50 12.97 8.42
CA TRP A 501 12.39 12.07 7.69
C TRP A 501 13.84 12.42 8.02
N TRP A 502 14.49 11.51 8.74
CA TRP A 502 15.90 11.60 9.08
C TRP A 502 16.77 11.03 7.96
N VAL A 503 17.83 11.75 7.61
CA VAL A 503 18.88 11.35 6.69
C VAL A 503 20.19 11.37 7.46
N ASN A 504 20.57 10.20 7.96
CA ASN A 504 21.75 10.01 8.80
C ASN A 504 23.02 9.67 8.00
N ARG A 505 22.93 9.69 6.66
CA ARG A 505 24.07 9.40 5.78
C ARG A 505 24.50 10.67 5.09
N SER A 506 25.80 10.93 5.17
CA SER A 506 26.43 11.99 4.40
C SER A 506 26.20 11.77 2.91
N THR A 507 25.82 12.83 2.21
CA THR A 507 25.76 12.83 0.74
C THR A 507 27.13 13.14 0.12
N ASN A 508 28.17 13.34 0.95
CA ASN A 508 29.57 13.52 0.56
C ASN A 508 29.79 14.57 -0.55
N GLY A 509 29.11 15.71 -0.45
CA GLY A 509 29.21 16.79 -1.43
C GLY A 509 28.25 16.69 -2.61
N GLU A 510 27.42 15.65 -2.71
CA GLU A 510 26.40 15.52 -3.75
C GLU A 510 25.04 16.07 -3.31
N TRP A 511 24.36 16.75 -4.23
CA TRP A 511 22.97 17.18 -4.03
C TRP A 511 22.02 16.00 -4.19
N VAL A 512 21.14 15.81 -3.22
CA VAL A 512 20.12 14.77 -3.22
C VAL A 512 18.75 15.41 -3.09
N GLU A 513 17.76 14.84 -3.76
CA GLU A 513 16.38 15.32 -3.72
C GLU A 513 15.47 14.36 -2.97
N MET A 514 14.71 14.89 -2.03
CA MET A 514 13.62 14.20 -1.36
C MET A 514 12.28 14.64 -1.95
N ASN A 515 11.44 13.67 -2.30
CA ASN A 515 10.06 13.87 -2.75
C ASN A 515 9.10 13.16 -1.79
N ARG A 516 8.11 13.87 -1.24
CA ARG A 516 7.10 13.33 -0.33
C ARG A 516 5.72 13.85 -0.65
N LEU A 517 4.76 12.94 -0.75
CA LEU A 517 3.34 13.28 -0.74
C LEU A 517 2.84 13.23 0.70
N ILE A 518 2.13 14.27 1.12
CA ILE A 518 1.66 14.48 2.49
C ILE A 518 0.18 14.75 2.42
N MET A 519 -0.61 14.00 3.17
CA MET A 519 -2.04 14.23 3.30
C MET A 519 -2.31 14.96 4.60
N ILE A 520 -2.94 16.14 4.50
CA ILE A 520 -3.25 16.96 5.66
C ILE A 520 -4.41 16.32 6.44
N PRO A 521 -4.31 16.20 7.77
CA PRO A 521 -5.40 15.66 8.59
C PRO A 521 -6.68 16.52 8.55
N PRO A 522 -7.86 15.94 8.90
CA PRO A 522 -9.15 16.65 8.84
C PRO A 522 -9.28 17.90 9.73
N ASP A 523 -8.45 18.03 10.76
CA ASP A 523 -8.48 19.10 11.76
C ASP A 523 -7.32 20.12 11.63
N VAL A 524 -6.52 20.00 10.56
CA VAL A 524 -5.32 20.82 10.35
C VAL A 524 -5.55 21.87 9.28
N GLU A 525 -5.47 23.14 9.70
CA GLU A 525 -5.58 24.31 8.81
C GLU A 525 -4.25 25.07 8.64
N SER A 526 -3.24 24.69 9.43
CA SER A 526 -1.90 25.24 9.28
C SER A 526 -0.84 24.18 9.54
N ALA A 527 0.18 24.21 8.70
CA ALA A 527 1.35 23.34 8.81
C ALA A 527 2.63 24.18 8.79
N SER A 528 3.73 23.58 9.22
CA SER A 528 5.07 24.16 9.08
C SER A 528 5.97 23.17 8.36
N VAL A 529 6.60 23.61 7.28
CA VAL A 529 7.70 22.86 6.66
C VAL A 529 8.95 23.14 7.48
N ARG A 530 9.65 22.09 7.88
CA ARG A 530 10.83 22.14 8.76
C ARG A 530 12.02 21.49 8.07
N LEU A 531 13.14 22.17 8.09
CA LEU A 531 14.44 21.72 7.60
C LEU A 531 15.39 21.78 8.78
N GLY A 532 15.97 20.66 9.17
CA GLY A 532 16.75 20.64 10.40
C GLY A 532 17.95 19.74 10.31
N THR A 533 18.76 19.84 11.35
CA THR A 533 19.98 19.07 11.50
C THR A 533 20.10 18.57 12.93
N GLY A 534 20.95 17.58 13.16
CA GLY A 534 21.23 17.05 14.49
C GLY A 534 22.58 16.35 14.57
N GLY A 535 23.23 16.44 15.73
CA GLY A 535 24.54 15.82 15.98
C GLY A 535 25.66 16.34 15.07
N MET A 536 25.59 17.61 14.64
CA MET A 536 26.64 18.21 13.81
C MET A 536 27.87 18.56 14.64
N ARG A 537 29.06 18.31 14.09
CA ARG A 537 30.32 18.88 14.59
C ARG A 537 30.48 20.34 14.12
N ASP A 538 31.34 21.12 14.76
CA ASP A 538 31.60 22.53 14.39
C ASP A 538 31.95 22.74 12.90
N SER A 539 32.64 21.77 12.29
CA SER A 539 33.03 21.79 10.87
C SER A 539 31.95 21.29 9.92
N ASP A 540 30.93 20.59 10.43
CA ASP A 540 29.89 20.00 9.59
C ASP A 540 29.02 21.11 9.00
N VAL A 541 28.64 20.95 7.73
CA VAL A 541 27.71 21.84 7.05
C VAL A 541 26.69 21.03 6.28
N ILE A 542 25.42 21.33 6.48
CA ILE A 542 24.31 20.79 5.71
C ILE A 542 23.63 21.95 4.99
N SER A 543 23.47 21.80 3.69
CA SER A 543 22.89 22.81 2.81
C SER A 543 21.54 22.36 2.25
N PHE A 544 20.60 23.29 2.13
CA PHE A 544 19.27 23.08 1.54
C PHE A 544 19.01 24.10 0.44
N ARG A 545 18.27 23.70 -0.60
CA ARG A 545 17.81 24.59 -1.67
C ARG A 545 16.55 24.04 -2.35
N ASN A 546 15.96 24.85 -3.23
CA ASN A 546 14.84 24.44 -4.10
C ASN A 546 13.74 23.73 -3.31
N VAL A 547 13.24 24.40 -2.28
CA VAL A 547 12.22 23.84 -1.39
C VAL A 547 10.84 24.14 -1.96
N TRP A 548 10.07 23.11 -2.28
CA TRP A 548 8.72 23.24 -2.81
C TRP A 548 7.74 22.57 -1.88
N PHE A 549 6.69 23.30 -1.49
CA PHE A 549 5.53 22.75 -0.82
C PHE A 549 4.28 23.20 -1.57
N CYS A 550 3.73 22.28 -2.35
CA CYS A 550 2.68 22.59 -3.32
C CYS A 550 1.43 21.77 -3.04
N GLU A 551 0.26 22.38 -3.12
CA GLU A 551 -0.99 21.62 -3.20
C GLU A 551 -0.96 20.78 -4.47
N LEU A 552 -1.29 19.49 -4.37
CA LEU A 552 -1.39 18.62 -5.52
C LEU A 552 -2.87 18.55 -5.93
N PRO A 553 -3.30 19.32 -6.95
CA PRO A 553 -4.68 19.29 -7.37
C PRO A 553 -5.03 17.90 -7.93
N PRO A 554 -6.30 17.46 -7.81
CA PRO A 554 -6.76 16.25 -8.48
C PRO A 554 -6.77 16.38 -10.01
N LYS A 555 -6.75 17.61 -10.54
CA LYS A 555 -6.80 17.97 -11.97
C LYS A 555 -5.63 18.87 -12.36
#